data_AF-X6P8X1-F1
#
_entry.id   AF-X6P8X1-F1
#
_cell.length_a   1.000
_cell.length_b   1.000
_cell.length_c   1.000
_cell.angle_alpha   90.00
_cell.angle_beta   90.00
_cell.angle_gamma   90.00
#
_symmetry.space_group_name_H-M   'P 1'
#
loop_
_entity.id
_entity.type
_entity.pdbx_description
1 polymer ?
#
loop_
_entity_poly.entity_id
_entity_poly.type
_entity_poly.pdbx_seq_one_letter_code
_entity_poly.pdbx_strand_id
1 'polypeptide(L)'
;MGYPLQLWNICAILLYCGKSCNVQFNYDQIQFRHDNWPYFDSYLQDAICILNLCERREESEMELYYGLKNVRLENIKEIKFGIFISHVSTSDDIEVAQMYRGDRGCILHFHPSMRRAFSINSCGVSWISPFKHEREILFARSQICSHNDKKTDKEQYAWSVKVESEDEYTQMILLTWEKYDQYIQQTMQISAMWNFKIDLNLVYVVIGYLAGDFNPIELLFEFEQWKFQKKNQQMYKKKRKNF
;
A
#
# COMPACT_ATOMS: atom_id res chain seq x y z
N MET A 1 15.86 5.96 16.14
CA MET A 1 15.76 6.92 15.03
C MET A 1 16.85 6.57 14.04
N GLY A 2 16.56 5.81 12.99
CA GLY A 2 17.59 5.15 12.16
C GLY A 2 17.24 4.97 10.69
N TYR A 3 16.18 5.62 10.20
CA TYR A 3 15.87 5.60 8.77
C TYR A 3 16.79 6.57 8.03
N PRO A 4 17.27 6.24 6.81
CA PRO A 4 18.25 7.04 6.08
C PRO A 4 17.62 8.27 5.39
N LEU A 5 16.76 8.99 6.11
CA LEU A 5 16.11 10.20 5.61
C LEU A 5 17.06 11.40 5.66
N GLN A 6 17.05 12.18 4.58
CA GLN A 6 17.72 13.47 4.52
C GLN A 6 16.80 14.57 5.06
N LEU A 7 17.37 15.76 5.33
CA LEU A 7 16.62 16.88 5.89
C LEU A 7 15.40 17.26 5.01
N TRP A 8 15.57 17.27 3.68
CA TRP A 8 14.47 17.57 2.77
C TRP A 8 13.35 16.53 2.80
N ASN A 9 13.67 15.24 3.00
CA ASN A 9 12.65 14.21 3.17
C ASN A 9 11.83 14.44 4.45
N ILE A 10 12.51 14.76 5.55
CA ILE A 10 11.89 15.08 6.85
C ILE A 10 10.98 16.30 6.72
N CYS A 11 11.47 17.38 6.10
CA CYS A 11 10.69 18.59 5.85
C CYS A 11 9.48 18.32 4.96
N ALA A 12 9.63 17.49 3.91
CA ALA A 12 8.53 17.15 3.02
C ALA A 12 7.40 16.42 3.76
N ILE A 13 7.73 15.43 4.60
CA ILE A 13 6.75 14.74 5.44
C ILE A 13 6.06 15.73 6.39
N LEU A 14 6.82 16.56 7.11
CA LEU A 14 6.27 17.55 8.06
C LEU A 14 5.29 18.52 7.38
N LEU A 15 5.65 19.04 6.21
CA LEU A 15 4.80 19.95 5.44
C LEU A 15 3.52 19.25 4.95
N TYR A 16 3.64 18.00 4.48
CA TYR A 16 2.47 17.23 4.05
C TYR A 16 1.54 16.87 5.22
N CYS A 17 2.06 16.55 6.40
CA CYS A 17 1.24 16.27 7.58
C CYS A 17 0.67 17.56 8.23
N GLY A 18 1.23 18.73 7.92
CA GLY A 18 0.85 20.02 8.53
C GLY A 18 -0.50 20.61 8.11
N LYS A 19 -1.34 19.87 7.37
CA LYS A 19 -2.66 20.24 6.81
C LYS A 19 -2.69 21.42 5.83
N SER A 20 -2.09 22.57 6.12
CA SER A 20 -2.20 23.78 5.28
C SER A 20 -1.54 23.63 3.90
N CYS A 21 -0.33 23.08 3.85
CA CYS A 21 0.38 22.82 2.59
C CYS A 21 -0.28 21.68 1.81
N ASN A 22 -0.69 20.63 2.51
CA ASN A 22 -1.35 19.45 1.97
C ASN A 22 -2.61 19.77 1.15
N VAL A 23 -3.47 20.67 1.65
CA VAL A 23 -4.74 21.00 0.98
C VAL A 23 -4.50 21.56 -0.43
N GLN A 24 -3.65 22.59 -0.55
CA GLN A 24 -3.36 23.19 -1.85
C GLN A 24 -2.57 22.24 -2.76
N PHE A 25 -1.60 21.51 -2.19
CA PHE A 25 -0.84 20.51 -2.90
C PHE A 25 -1.75 19.43 -3.51
N ASN A 26 -2.60 18.79 -2.71
CA ASN A 26 -3.50 17.74 -3.19
C ASN A 26 -4.53 18.29 -4.20
N TYR A 27 -5.04 19.51 -4.00
CA TYR A 27 -5.91 20.16 -4.98
C TYR A 27 -5.22 20.27 -6.35
N ASP A 28 -3.98 20.75 -6.39
CA ASP A 28 -3.22 20.86 -7.63
C ASP A 28 -2.90 19.49 -8.26
N GLN A 29 -2.54 18.49 -7.43
CA GLN A 29 -2.26 17.13 -7.91
C GLN A 29 -3.49 16.48 -8.58
N ILE A 30 -4.68 16.60 -7.98
CA ILE A 30 -5.93 16.07 -8.55
C ILE A 30 -6.27 16.74 -9.89
N GLN A 31 -5.89 18.00 -10.07
CA GLN A 31 -6.03 18.76 -11.31
C GLN A 31 -4.89 18.53 -12.31
N PHE A 32 -4.00 17.56 -12.05
CA PHE A 32 -2.81 17.24 -12.85
C PHE A 32 -1.80 18.40 -12.98
N ARG A 33 -1.81 19.35 -12.04
CA ARG A 33 -0.87 20.48 -11.99
C ARG A 33 0.39 20.14 -11.20
N HIS A 34 1.01 19.01 -11.55
CA HIS A 34 2.16 18.47 -10.82
C HIS A 34 3.38 19.42 -10.86
N ASP A 35 3.51 20.20 -11.94
CA ASP A 35 4.62 21.14 -12.16
C ASP A 35 4.64 22.34 -11.19
N ASN A 36 3.57 22.55 -10.42
CA ASN A 36 3.55 23.56 -9.36
C ASN A 36 4.40 23.16 -8.15
N TRP A 37 4.66 21.86 -7.97
CA TRP A 37 5.27 21.31 -6.75
C TRP A 37 6.37 20.28 -7.02
N PRO A 38 7.27 20.47 -8.01
CA PRO A 38 8.14 19.40 -8.52
C PRO A 38 9.08 18.87 -7.44
N TYR A 39 9.69 19.76 -6.66
CA TYR A 39 10.60 19.36 -5.58
C TYR A 39 9.86 18.77 -4.39
N PHE A 40 8.75 19.38 -3.99
CA PHE A 40 7.98 18.91 -2.85
C PHE A 40 7.43 17.50 -3.09
N ASP A 41 6.82 17.29 -4.26
CA ASP A 41 6.32 15.99 -4.71
C ASP A 41 7.46 14.96 -4.79
N SER A 42 8.58 15.31 -5.43
CA SER A 42 9.73 14.42 -5.55
C SER A 42 10.33 14.03 -4.20
N TYR A 43 10.47 14.96 -3.25
CA TYR A 43 11.06 14.68 -1.95
C TYR A 43 10.11 13.89 -1.05
N LEU A 44 8.80 14.12 -1.15
CA LEU A 44 7.79 13.35 -0.44
C LEU A 44 7.73 11.91 -0.96
N GLN A 45 7.70 11.75 -2.28
CA GLN A 45 7.76 10.44 -2.93
C GLN A 45 9.01 9.66 -2.49
N ASP A 46 10.18 10.29 -2.55
CA ASP A 46 11.46 9.69 -2.12
C ASP A 46 11.43 9.30 -0.64
N ALA A 47 10.90 10.17 0.23
CA ALA A 47 10.77 9.89 1.65
C ALA A 47 9.90 8.65 1.92
N ILE A 48 8.74 8.55 1.26
CA ILE A 48 7.84 7.41 1.39
C ILE A 48 8.51 6.15 0.84
N CYS A 49 9.19 6.22 -0.31
CA CYS A 49 9.95 5.08 -0.87
C CYS A 49 11.01 4.56 0.11
N ILE A 50 11.80 5.45 0.72
CA ILE A 50 12.84 5.08 1.69
C ILE A 50 12.21 4.37 2.90
N LEU A 51 11.17 4.96 3.50
CA LEU A 51 10.51 4.38 4.67
C LEU A 51 9.81 3.07 4.36
N ASN A 52 9.14 2.98 3.21
CA ASN A 52 8.48 1.79 2.69
C ASN A 52 9.42 0.57 2.60
N LEU A 53 10.69 0.79 2.27
CA LEU A 53 11.72 -0.25 2.21
C LEU A 53 12.25 -0.66 3.60
N CYS A 54 12.08 0.19 4.61
CA CYS A 54 12.56 -0.05 5.97
C CYS A 54 11.47 -0.60 6.91
N GLU A 55 10.19 -0.51 6.53
CA GLU A 55 9.08 -1.03 7.30
C GLU A 55 8.79 -2.51 6.98
N ARG A 56 8.60 -3.33 8.02
CA ARG A 56 8.20 -4.74 7.89
C ARG A 56 6.71 -4.90 7.68
N ARG A 57 6.21 -4.35 6.57
CA ARG A 57 4.77 -4.28 6.22
C ARG A 57 4.17 -5.67 5.97
N GLU A 58 5.00 -6.65 5.61
CA GLU A 58 4.60 -8.05 5.40
C GLU A 58 4.11 -8.74 6.67
N GLU A 59 4.49 -8.25 7.85
CA GLU A 59 4.05 -8.77 9.14
C GLU A 59 2.77 -8.10 9.67
N SER A 60 2.28 -7.07 8.97
CA SER A 60 1.21 -6.21 9.45
C SER A 60 -0.13 -6.55 8.79
N GLU A 61 -1.07 -7.09 9.55
CA GLU A 61 -2.48 -7.28 9.18
C GLU A 61 -3.34 -6.01 9.39
N MET A 62 -2.70 -4.84 9.42
CA MET A 62 -3.36 -3.57 9.69
C MET A 62 -4.28 -3.15 8.54
N GLU A 63 -5.56 -2.98 8.86
CA GLU A 63 -6.54 -2.30 8.03
C GLU A 63 -6.36 -0.78 8.15
N LEU A 64 -6.61 -0.04 7.07
CA LEU A 64 -6.54 1.43 7.09
C LEU A 64 -7.81 2.06 6.52
N TYR A 65 -8.06 3.29 6.92
CA TYR A 65 -9.27 4.01 6.61
C TYR A 65 -8.96 5.44 6.17
N TYR A 66 -9.78 5.95 5.24
CA TYR A 66 -9.74 7.33 4.79
C TYR A 66 -11.16 7.87 4.58
N GLY A 67 -11.47 8.98 5.24
CA GLY A 67 -12.78 9.63 5.17
C GLY A 67 -12.86 10.66 4.06
N LEU A 68 -13.89 10.55 3.22
CA LEU A 68 -14.22 11.50 2.17
C LEU A 68 -15.57 12.17 2.47
N LYS A 69 -15.52 13.46 2.80
CA LYS A 69 -16.72 14.25 3.09
C LYS A 69 -17.52 14.55 1.83
N ASN A 70 -18.84 14.34 1.89
CA ASN A 70 -19.79 14.64 0.81
C ASN A 70 -19.48 13.93 -0.53
N VAL A 71 -18.76 12.81 -0.49
CA VAL A 71 -18.49 11.98 -1.68
C VAL A 71 -19.29 10.69 -1.57
N ARG A 72 -19.95 10.30 -2.66
CA ARG A 72 -20.58 8.98 -2.83
C ARG A 72 -20.35 8.53 -4.27
N LEU A 73 -20.01 7.27 -4.47
CA LEU A 73 -19.71 6.71 -5.78
C LEU A 73 -20.94 5.97 -6.30
N GLU A 74 -21.52 6.44 -7.42
CA GLU A 74 -22.77 5.89 -7.97
C GLU A 74 -22.54 4.64 -8.83
N ASN A 75 -21.47 4.62 -9.64
CA ASN A 75 -21.22 3.58 -10.64
C ASN A 75 -19.94 2.78 -10.35
N ILE A 76 -19.76 2.31 -9.12
CA ILE A 76 -18.54 1.59 -8.71
C ILE A 76 -18.27 0.36 -9.58
N LYS A 77 -19.32 -0.30 -10.08
CA LYS A 77 -19.20 -1.47 -10.97
C LYS A 77 -18.52 -1.15 -12.30
N GLU A 78 -18.47 0.12 -12.71
CA GLU A 78 -17.77 0.57 -13.93
C GLU A 78 -16.28 0.80 -13.68
N ILE A 79 -15.86 0.94 -12.42
CA ILE A 79 -14.46 1.11 -12.04
C ILE A 79 -13.76 -0.25 -12.16
N LYS A 80 -12.99 -0.43 -13.23
CA LYS A 80 -12.21 -1.66 -13.45
C LYS A 80 -10.99 -1.72 -12.53
N PHE A 81 -10.29 -0.61 -12.38
CA PHE A 81 -9.17 -0.41 -11.48
C PHE A 81 -8.91 1.09 -11.36
N GLY A 82 -8.20 1.49 -10.31
CA GLY A 82 -7.78 2.87 -10.09
C GLY A 82 -6.30 2.98 -9.74
N ILE A 83 -5.82 4.22 -9.72
CA ILE A 83 -4.46 4.60 -9.32
C ILE A 83 -4.53 5.82 -8.42
N PHE A 84 -3.47 6.08 -7.65
CA PHE A 84 -3.39 7.28 -6.83
C PHE A 84 -2.79 8.44 -7.64
N ILE A 85 -3.63 9.40 -8.00
CA ILE A 85 -3.19 10.63 -8.69
C ILE A 85 -2.44 11.56 -7.73
N SER A 86 -2.77 11.49 -6.43
CA SER A 86 -2.12 12.24 -5.36
C SER A 86 -1.65 11.29 -4.26
N HIS A 87 -0.80 11.80 -3.37
CA HIS A 87 -0.49 11.14 -2.11
C HIS A 87 -1.77 10.98 -1.28
N VAL A 88 -1.89 9.90 -0.50
CA VAL A 88 -3.08 9.62 0.33
C VAL A 88 -2.66 9.41 1.77
N SER A 89 -3.30 10.15 2.68
CA SER A 89 -3.12 10.00 4.12
C SER A 89 -4.23 9.13 4.68
N THR A 90 -3.88 8.07 5.40
CA THR A 90 -4.81 7.09 5.96
C THR A 90 -4.53 6.88 7.45
N SER A 91 -5.49 6.30 8.16
CA SER A 91 -5.38 5.97 9.57
C SER A 91 -5.77 4.52 9.82
N ASP A 92 -5.12 3.85 10.75
CA ASP A 92 -5.60 2.57 11.29
C ASP A 92 -6.74 2.75 12.31
N ASP A 93 -7.15 4.00 12.58
CA ASP A 93 -8.32 4.34 13.37
C ASP A 93 -9.52 4.67 12.49
N ILE A 94 -10.56 3.84 12.56
CA ILE A 94 -11.81 4.11 11.82
C ILE A 94 -12.51 5.38 12.33
N GLU A 95 -12.36 5.75 13.60
CA GLU A 95 -13.00 6.95 14.16
C GLU A 95 -12.41 8.22 13.53
N VAL A 96 -11.10 8.21 13.24
CA VAL A 96 -10.43 9.30 12.51
C VAL A 96 -11.02 9.43 11.11
N ALA A 97 -11.20 8.33 10.39
CA ALA A 97 -11.85 8.36 9.07
C ALA A 97 -13.31 8.82 9.14
N GLN A 98 -14.06 8.42 10.17
CA GLN A 98 -15.44 8.89 10.38
C GLN A 98 -15.50 10.41 10.63
N MET A 99 -14.55 10.95 11.41
CA MET A 99 -14.44 12.39 11.64
C MET A 99 -14.24 13.16 10.32
N TYR A 100 -13.34 12.67 9.44
CA TYR A 100 -13.09 13.29 8.14
C TYR A 100 -14.25 13.10 7.14
N ARG A 101 -14.96 11.98 7.20
CA ARG A 101 -16.20 11.75 6.42
C ARG A 101 -17.32 12.71 6.82
N GLY A 102 -17.37 13.17 8.07
CA GLY A 102 -18.41 14.07 8.57
C GLY A 102 -19.77 13.37 8.68
N ASP A 103 -20.89 14.08 8.48
CA ASP A 103 -22.23 13.49 8.65
C ASP A 103 -22.63 12.56 7.51
N ARG A 104 -22.16 12.85 6.29
CA ARG A 104 -22.45 12.08 5.08
C ARG A 104 -21.23 12.01 4.17
N GLY A 105 -20.99 10.84 3.58
CA GLY A 105 -19.90 10.66 2.62
C GLY A 105 -19.45 9.22 2.47
N CYS A 106 -18.17 9.06 2.16
CA CYS A 106 -17.56 7.78 1.86
C CYS A 106 -16.40 7.50 2.81
N ILE A 107 -16.22 6.24 3.18
CA ILE A 107 -15.02 5.75 3.87
C ILE A 107 -14.35 4.76 2.92
N LEU A 108 -13.11 5.07 2.52
CA LEU A 108 -12.25 4.12 1.84
C LEU A 108 -11.60 3.23 2.90
N HIS A 109 -11.78 1.93 2.77
CA HIS A 109 -11.20 0.89 3.59
C HIS A 109 -10.10 0.19 2.78
N PHE A 110 -8.86 0.28 3.23
CA PHE A 110 -7.69 -0.26 2.54
C PHE A 110 -7.31 -1.58 3.17
N HIS A 111 -7.54 -2.65 2.42
CA HIS A 111 -7.13 -4.00 2.81
C HIS A 111 -5.59 -4.06 3.02
N PRO A 112 -5.05 -4.95 3.88
CA PRO A 112 -3.61 -5.04 4.15
C PRO A 112 -2.78 -5.32 2.89
N SER A 113 -3.39 -5.88 1.84
CA SER A 113 -2.73 -6.06 0.54
C SER A 113 -2.25 -4.74 -0.08
N MET A 114 -2.90 -3.62 0.19
CA MET A 114 -2.48 -2.29 -0.25
C MET A 114 -1.16 -1.87 0.39
N ARG A 115 -0.99 -2.18 1.69
CA ARG A 115 0.25 -1.96 2.44
C ARG A 115 1.37 -2.91 2.04
N ARG A 116 1.04 -4.11 1.53
CA ARG A 116 2.03 -5.13 1.14
C ARG A 116 2.38 -5.07 -0.35
N ALA A 117 1.66 -4.27 -1.12
CA ALA A 117 1.89 -4.10 -2.53
C ALA A 117 3.31 -3.58 -2.80
N PHE A 118 3.98 -4.21 -3.75
CA PHE A 118 5.35 -3.87 -4.12
C PHE A 118 5.44 -2.50 -4.80
N SER A 119 4.44 -2.18 -5.62
CA SER A 119 4.43 -0.95 -6.43
C SER A 119 3.58 0.18 -5.83
N ILE A 120 2.85 -0.08 -4.75
CA ILE A 120 2.10 0.95 -4.02
C ILE A 120 2.87 1.22 -2.73
N ASN A 121 3.71 2.25 -2.76
CA ASN A 121 4.57 2.56 -1.62
C ASN A 121 3.77 3.20 -0.48
N SER A 122 4.03 2.76 0.74
CA SER A 122 3.41 3.31 1.94
C SER A 122 4.35 3.30 3.14
N CYS A 123 4.12 4.21 4.09
CA CYS A 123 4.88 4.27 5.33
C CYS A 123 4.09 4.90 6.48
N GLY A 124 4.38 4.48 7.70
CA GLY A 124 3.93 5.14 8.92
C GLY A 124 4.74 6.39 9.24
N VAL A 125 4.04 7.51 9.41
CA VAL A 125 4.65 8.82 9.71
C VAL A 125 4.18 9.40 11.04
N SER A 126 3.41 8.65 11.83
CA SER A 126 2.86 9.12 13.11
C SER A 126 3.93 9.57 14.12
N TRP A 127 5.17 9.10 13.97
CA TRP A 127 6.30 9.49 14.82
C TRP A 127 6.76 10.94 14.58
N ILE A 128 6.49 11.50 13.40
CA ILE A 128 6.86 12.87 13.01
C ILE A 128 5.65 13.77 12.75
N SER A 129 4.49 13.19 12.45
CA SER A 129 3.26 13.95 12.22
C SER A 129 2.91 14.80 13.46
N PRO A 130 2.53 16.09 13.27
CA PRO A 130 2.06 16.93 14.37
C PRO A 130 0.75 16.42 14.99
N PHE A 131 -0.01 15.59 14.26
CA PHE A 131 -1.29 15.02 14.69
C PHE A 131 -1.14 13.55 15.09
N LYS A 132 -0.36 13.27 16.15
CA LYS A 132 -0.05 11.89 16.58
C LYS A 132 -1.27 10.98 16.82
N HIS A 133 -2.39 11.57 17.24
CA HIS A 133 -3.64 10.85 17.47
C HIS A 133 -4.27 10.31 16.18
N GLU A 134 -3.94 10.87 15.02
CA GLU A 134 -4.46 10.40 13.72
C GLU A 134 -3.75 9.13 13.25
N ARG A 135 -2.67 8.70 13.92
CA ARG A 135 -1.88 7.49 13.61
C ARG A 135 -1.60 7.34 12.11
N GLU A 136 -1.14 8.45 11.55
CA GLU A 136 -1.08 8.66 10.10
C GLU A 136 -0.13 7.71 9.36
N ILE A 137 -0.65 7.15 8.28
CA ILE A 137 0.01 6.28 7.32
C ILE A 137 -0.14 6.91 5.93
N LEU A 138 0.99 7.18 5.27
CA LEU A 138 1.01 7.78 3.94
C LEU A 138 1.18 6.73 2.86
N PHE A 139 0.39 6.87 1.79
CA PHE A 139 0.59 6.23 0.51
C PHE A 139 1.17 7.22 -0.49
N ALA A 140 2.17 6.77 -1.24
CA ALA A 140 2.72 7.51 -2.36
C ALA A 140 1.73 7.56 -3.53
N ARG A 141 1.79 8.64 -4.31
CA ARG A 141 1.07 8.66 -5.60
C ARG A 141 1.67 7.65 -6.57
N SER A 142 0.87 7.19 -7.52
CA SER A 142 1.31 6.25 -8.55
C SER A 142 2.26 6.92 -9.54
N GLN A 143 3.41 6.28 -9.79
CA GLN A 143 4.34 6.71 -10.83
C GLN A 143 3.95 6.06 -12.15
N ILE A 144 3.29 6.83 -13.03
CA ILE A 144 2.96 6.34 -14.38
C ILE A 144 4.18 6.58 -15.28
N CYS A 145 5.02 5.57 -15.44
CA CYS A 145 6.14 5.63 -16.39
C CYS A 145 5.60 5.54 -17.82
N SER A 146 6.00 6.46 -18.70
CA SER A 146 5.56 6.49 -20.11
C SER A 146 6.36 5.57 -21.04
N HIS A 147 7.28 4.75 -20.53
CA HIS A 147 8.32 4.10 -21.34
C HIS A 147 8.23 2.58 -21.50
N ASN A 148 7.43 1.87 -20.70
CA ASN A 148 7.17 0.44 -20.91
C ASN A 148 5.77 0.19 -21.47
N ASP A 149 5.57 -0.98 -22.05
CA ASP A 149 4.29 -1.42 -22.62
C ASP A 149 3.12 -1.10 -21.67
N LYS A 150 2.21 -0.24 -22.14
CA LYS A 150 1.15 0.45 -21.35
C LYS A 150 0.22 -0.45 -20.53
N LYS A 151 0.32 -1.77 -20.67
CA LYS A 151 -0.56 -2.75 -20.02
C LYS A 151 0.01 -3.29 -18.72
N THR A 152 1.29 -3.69 -18.70
CA THR A 152 1.94 -4.32 -17.54
C THR A 152 2.26 -3.33 -16.42
N ASP A 153 2.58 -2.07 -16.74
CA ASP A 153 2.85 -1.05 -15.73
C ASP A 153 1.58 -0.65 -14.97
N LYS A 154 0.44 -0.54 -15.65
CA LYS A 154 -0.81 -0.08 -15.03
C LYS A 154 -1.34 -1.06 -13.99
N GLU A 155 -1.22 -2.36 -14.25
CA GLU A 155 -1.70 -3.41 -13.34
C GLU A 155 -0.87 -3.48 -12.04
N GLN A 156 0.39 -3.03 -12.06
CA GLN A 156 1.24 -3.06 -10.87
C GLN A 156 0.84 -2.04 -9.81
N TYR A 157 0.50 -0.82 -10.24
CA TYR A 157 0.06 0.28 -9.35
C TYR A 157 -1.44 0.28 -9.10
N ALA A 158 -2.18 -0.60 -9.80
CA ALA A 158 -3.63 -0.63 -9.77
C ALA A 158 -4.17 -1.15 -8.45
N TRP A 159 -5.21 -0.49 -7.96
CA TRP A 159 -6.10 -1.02 -6.95
C TRP A 159 -7.47 -1.33 -7.57
N SER A 160 -8.12 -2.36 -7.06
CA SER A 160 -9.51 -2.70 -7.37
C SER A 160 -10.42 -2.14 -6.27
N VAL A 161 -11.72 -2.07 -6.55
CA VAL A 161 -12.68 -1.46 -5.64
C VAL A 161 -13.97 -2.28 -5.56
N LYS A 162 -14.50 -2.42 -4.34
CA LYS A 162 -15.79 -3.08 -4.07
C LYS A 162 -16.58 -2.31 -3.02
N VAL A 163 -17.91 -2.29 -3.14
CA VAL A 163 -18.77 -1.82 -2.06
C VAL A 163 -18.75 -2.87 -0.96
N GLU A 164 -18.32 -2.49 0.23
CA GLU A 164 -18.32 -3.36 1.40
C GLU A 164 -19.65 -3.24 2.17
N SER A 165 -20.09 -2.00 2.40
CA SER A 165 -21.39 -1.70 2.99
C SER A 165 -21.87 -0.32 2.57
N GLU A 166 -23.18 -0.10 2.59
CA GLU A 166 -23.78 1.17 2.20
C GLU A 166 -25.10 1.40 2.94
N ASP A 167 -25.22 2.55 3.58
CA ASP A 167 -26.46 3.03 4.20
C ASP A 167 -26.80 4.46 3.73
N GLU A 168 -27.82 5.08 4.32
CA GLU A 168 -28.27 6.44 3.95
C GLU A 168 -27.16 7.50 4.10
N TYR A 169 -26.24 7.32 5.05
CA TYR A 169 -25.25 8.32 5.46
C TYR A 169 -23.84 7.99 4.98
N THR A 170 -23.46 6.72 4.98
CA THR A 170 -22.09 6.27 4.72
C THR A 170 -22.05 5.20 3.66
N GLN A 171 -21.13 5.36 2.71
CA GLN A 171 -20.73 4.32 1.78
C GLN A 171 -19.32 3.86 2.16
N MET A 172 -19.15 2.58 2.44
CA MET A 172 -17.84 1.99 2.75
C MET A 172 -17.33 1.20 1.55
N ILE A 173 -16.12 1.54 1.13
CA ILE A 173 -15.53 1.10 -0.12
C ILE A 173 -14.21 0.40 0.17
N LEU A 174 -14.16 -0.90 -0.12
CA LEU A 174 -12.96 -1.71 0.05
C LEU A 174 -12.04 -1.53 -1.15
N LEU A 175 -10.77 -1.21 -0.87
CA LEU A 175 -9.68 -1.13 -1.82
C LEU A 175 -8.73 -2.30 -1.58
N THR A 176 -8.47 -3.06 -2.64
CA THR A 176 -7.47 -4.14 -2.65
C THR A 176 -6.46 -3.91 -3.76
N TRP A 177 -5.23 -4.40 -3.58
CA TRP A 177 -4.25 -4.38 -4.66
C TRP A 177 -4.68 -5.32 -5.80
N GLU A 178 -4.67 -4.86 -7.05
CA GLU A 178 -5.18 -5.63 -8.18
C GLU A 178 -4.46 -6.99 -8.35
N LYS A 179 -3.13 -7.01 -8.24
CA LYS A 179 -2.38 -8.29 -8.31
C LYS A 179 -2.71 -9.23 -7.16
N TYR A 180 -3.03 -8.70 -5.98
CA TYR A 180 -3.45 -9.55 -4.87
C TYR A 180 -4.76 -10.29 -5.23
N ASP A 181 -5.75 -9.58 -5.76
CA ASP A 181 -7.03 -10.17 -6.18
C ASP A 181 -6.84 -11.23 -7.28
N GLN A 182 -5.86 -11.05 -8.18
CA GLN A 182 -5.55 -12.01 -9.25
C GLN A 182 -5.04 -13.35 -8.71
N TYR A 183 -4.22 -13.36 -7.66
CA TYR A 183 -3.53 -14.57 -7.19
C TYR A 183 -4.09 -15.15 -5.88
N ILE A 184 -4.99 -14.46 -5.18
CA ILE A 184 -5.44 -14.89 -3.85
C ILE A 184 -6.07 -16.29 -3.85
N GLN A 185 -6.88 -16.62 -4.87
CA GLN A 185 -7.52 -17.95 -4.94
C GLN A 185 -6.50 -19.07 -5.15
N GLN A 186 -5.53 -18.89 -6.04
CA GLN A 186 -4.46 -19.86 -6.28
C GLN A 186 -3.56 -20.00 -5.04
N THR A 187 -3.27 -18.89 -4.38
CA THR A 187 -2.51 -18.84 -3.12
C THR A 187 -3.20 -19.68 -2.04
N MET A 188 -4.52 -19.50 -1.88
CA MET A 188 -5.32 -20.27 -0.92
C MET A 188 -5.39 -21.76 -1.25
N GLN A 189 -5.53 -22.12 -2.53
CA GLN A 189 -5.53 -23.51 -2.97
C GLN A 189 -4.19 -24.20 -2.67
N ILE A 190 -3.07 -23.59 -3.04
CA ILE A 190 -1.73 -24.13 -2.75
C ILE A 190 -1.52 -24.22 -1.24
N SER A 191 -1.88 -23.18 -0.49
CA SER A 191 -1.80 -23.21 0.98
C SER A 191 -2.58 -24.39 1.58
N ALA A 192 -3.80 -24.67 1.07
CA ALA A 192 -4.61 -25.79 1.52
C ALA A 192 -3.95 -27.15 1.20
N MET A 193 -3.31 -27.31 0.04
CA MET A 193 -2.53 -28.53 -0.29
C MET A 193 -1.41 -28.80 0.71
N TRP A 194 -0.82 -27.74 1.26
CA TRP A 194 0.22 -27.80 2.29
C TRP A 194 -0.34 -27.76 3.73
N ASN A 195 -1.66 -27.91 3.90
CA ASN A 195 -2.37 -27.83 5.18
C ASN A 195 -2.03 -26.54 5.96
N PHE A 196 -1.94 -25.41 5.26
CA PHE A 196 -1.65 -24.08 5.80
C PHE A 196 -0.33 -23.97 6.58
N LYS A 197 0.63 -24.88 6.33
CA LYS A 197 1.94 -24.87 7.01
C LYS A 197 2.95 -23.91 6.38
N ILE A 198 2.69 -23.46 5.16
CA ILE A 198 3.53 -22.49 4.44
C ILE A 198 2.91 -21.10 4.60
N ASP A 199 3.78 -20.11 4.81
CA ASP A 199 3.40 -18.70 4.89
C ASP A 199 2.73 -18.24 3.57
N LEU A 200 1.57 -17.59 3.66
CA LEU A 200 0.81 -17.13 2.50
C LEU A 200 1.56 -16.10 1.66
N ASN A 201 2.39 -15.24 2.28
CA ASN A 201 3.20 -14.27 1.55
C ASN A 201 4.26 -14.98 0.71
N LEU A 202 4.83 -16.09 1.21
CA LEU A 202 5.78 -16.89 0.45
C LEU A 202 5.10 -17.56 -0.75
N VAL A 203 3.93 -18.18 -0.54
CA VAL A 203 3.15 -18.78 -1.63
C VAL A 203 2.82 -17.72 -2.69
N TYR A 204 2.38 -16.54 -2.26
CA TYR A 204 2.10 -15.42 -3.16
C TYR A 204 3.33 -14.98 -3.96
N VAL A 205 4.51 -14.84 -3.32
CA VAL A 205 5.76 -14.47 -4.02
C VAL A 205 6.11 -15.49 -5.08
N VAL A 206 5.98 -16.79 -4.77
CA VAL A 206 6.26 -17.86 -5.73
C VAL A 206 5.32 -17.78 -6.94
N ILE A 207 4.01 -17.62 -6.71
CA ILE A 207 3.02 -17.56 -7.79
C ILE A 207 3.16 -16.26 -8.60
N GLY A 208 3.25 -15.12 -7.94
CA GLY A 208 3.19 -13.80 -8.58
C GLY A 208 4.48 -13.35 -9.26
N TYR A 209 5.64 -13.91 -8.88
CA TYR A 209 6.94 -13.48 -9.40
C TYR A 209 7.75 -14.60 -10.07
N LEU A 210 7.57 -15.87 -9.68
CA LEU A 210 8.46 -16.96 -10.11
C LEU A 210 7.77 -18.00 -11.00
N ALA A 211 6.44 -17.98 -11.09
CA ALA A 211 5.65 -19.02 -11.76
C ALA A 211 5.66 -18.98 -13.30
N GLY A 212 6.56 -18.22 -13.94
CA GLY A 212 6.74 -18.27 -15.38
C GLY A 212 7.15 -19.68 -15.85
N ASP A 213 8.39 -20.07 -15.56
CA ASP A 213 8.97 -21.33 -16.04
C ASP A 213 8.97 -22.46 -15.00
N PHE A 214 8.55 -22.19 -13.77
CA PHE A 214 8.65 -23.13 -12.65
C PHE A 214 7.29 -23.52 -12.08
N ASN A 215 7.15 -24.79 -11.71
CA ASN A 215 6.01 -25.28 -10.94
C ASN A 215 6.06 -24.70 -9.51
N PRO A 216 5.06 -23.91 -9.07
CA PRO A 216 5.04 -23.30 -7.74
C PRO A 216 5.20 -24.31 -6.60
N ILE A 217 4.66 -25.52 -6.76
CA ILE A 217 4.71 -26.57 -5.73
C ILE A 217 6.14 -27.10 -5.56
N GLU A 218 6.85 -27.34 -6.67
CA GLU A 218 8.24 -27.80 -6.66
C GLU A 218 9.14 -26.74 -6.03
N LEU A 219 8.97 -25.48 -6.40
CA LEU A 219 9.77 -24.39 -5.85
C LEU A 219 9.55 -24.20 -4.34
N LEU A 220 8.30 -24.31 -3.87
CA LEU A 220 7.97 -24.28 -2.44
C LEU A 220 8.60 -25.47 -1.69
N PHE A 221 8.59 -26.65 -2.29
CA PHE A 221 9.22 -27.84 -1.72
C PHE A 221 10.75 -27.68 -1.61
N GLU A 222 11.41 -27.22 -2.67
CA GLU A 222 12.84 -26.92 -2.67
C GLU A 222 13.18 -25.85 -1.63
N PHE A 223 12.37 -24.80 -1.52
CA PHE A 223 12.57 -23.75 -0.52
C PHE A 223 12.47 -24.29 0.91
N GLU A 224 11.48 -25.13 1.22
CA GLU A 224 11.36 -25.73 2.55
C GLU A 224 12.58 -26.62 2.86
N GLN A 225 13.06 -27.42 1.91
CA GLN A 225 14.32 -28.17 2.09
C GLN A 225 15.52 -27.25 2.33
N TRP A 226 15.65 -26.19 1.54
CA TRP A 226 16.70 -25.18 1.67
C TRP A 226 16.68 -24.49 3.03
N LYS A 227 15.51 -24.16 3.56
CA LYS A 227 15.27 -23.46 4.84
C LYS A 227 15.73 -24.28 6.05
N PHE A 228 15.68 -25.61 6.01
CA PHE A 228 16.15 -26.46 7.11
C PHE A 228 17.66 -26.66 7.14
N GLN A 229 18.40 -26.24 6.10
CA GLN A 229 19.86 -26.31 6.13
C GLN A 229 20.42 -25.31 7.14
N LYS A 230 21.19 -25.80 8.12
CA LYS A 230 21.76 -25.00 9.22
C LYS A 230 22.55 -23.77 8.75
N LYS A 231 23.29 -23.90 7.63
CA LYS A 231 24.03 -22.80 7.00
C LYS A 231 23.10 -21.65 6.56
N ASN A 232 21.97 -21.99 5.95
CA ASN A 232 21.02 -21.01 5.45
C ASN A 232 20.28 -20.31 6.59
N GLN A 233 19.91 -21.06 7.65
CA GLN A 233 19.32 -20.45 8.85
C GLN A 233 20.26 -19.45 9.52
N GLN A 234 21.55 -19.77 9.64
CA GLN A 234 22.55 -18.85 10.19
C GLN A 234 22.72 -17.61 9.30
N MET A 235 22.78 -17.80 7.97
CA MET A 235 22.88 -16.70 7.01
C MET A 235 21.67 -15.77 7.07
N TYR A 236 20.46 -16.34 7.15
CA TYR A 236 19.22 -15.57 7.29
C TYR A 236 19.22 -14.76 8.60
N LYS A 237 19.55 -15.37 9.74
CA LYS A 237 19.65 -14.65 11.03
C LYS A 237 20.66 -13.50 11.00
N LYS A 238 21.75 -13.64 10.24
CA LYS A 238 22.73 -12.57 10.05
C LYS A 238 22.17 -11.44 9.19
N LYS A 239 21.56 -11.77 8.04
CA LYS A 239 20.95 -10.78 7.14
C LYS A 239 19.79 -10.03 7.80
N ARG A 240 18.96 -10.72 8.57
CA ARG A 240 17.81 -10.12 9.27
C ARG A 240 18.19 -8.98 10.22
N LYS A 241 19.44 -8.90 10.70
CA LYS A 241 19.90 -7.78 11.54
C LYS A 241 20.20 -6.49 10.76
N ASN A 242 20.28 -6.58 9.44
CA ASN A 242 20.55 -5.45 8.56
C ASN A 242 19.26 -4.80 8.01
N PHE A 243 18.10 -5.36 8.35
CA PHE A 243 16.76 -4.90 7.99
C PHE A 243 16.00 -4.63 9.29
#